data_AF-A0A661XG65-F1
#
_entry.id   AF-A0A661XG65-F1
#
_cell.length_a   1.000
_cell.length_b   1.000
_cell.length_c   1.000
_cell.angle_alpha   90.00
_cell.angle_beta   90.00
_cell.angle_gamma   90.00
#
_symmetry.space_group_name_H-M   'P 1'
#
loop_
_entity.id
_entity.type
_entity.pdbx_description
1 polymer ?
#
loop_
_entity_poly.entity_id
_entity_poly.type
_entity_poly.pdbx_seq_one_letter_code
_entity_poly.pdbx_strand_id
1 'polypeptide(L)' 'MRISEYKLARIIQAEFKKPKPNGHKVLIQLNKVLGVTSQDHADQWYSKLHSVKVDKIMADRDVEAAVVIFRKYLQAYSK' A
#
# COMPACT_ATOMS: atom_id res chain seq x y z
N MET A 1 8.93 10.55 8.98
CA MET A 1 7.64 11.11 8.53
C MET A 1 6.53 10.08 8.80
N ARG A 2 5.40 10.45 9.43
CA ARG A 2 4.26 9.54 9.63
C ARG A 2 3.11 9.93 8.69
N ILE A 3 2.61 8.98 7.91
CA ILE A 3 1.39 9.14 7.10
C ILE A 3 0.18 8.99 8.02
N SER A 4 -0.74 9.94 8.01
CA SER A 4 -2.00 9.83 8.78
C SER A 4 -2.93 8.77 8.16
N GLU A 5 -3.79 8.17 8.97
CA GLU A 5 -4.79 7.19 8.50
C GLU A 5 -5.66 7.74 7.38
N TYR A 6 -6.11 9.00 7.52
CA TYR A 6 -6.90 9.69 6.50
C TYR A 6 -6.16 9.78 5.16
N LYS A 7 -4.86 10.10 5.17
CA LYS A 7 -4.05 10.19 3.95
C LYS A 7 -3.84 8.82 3.32
N LEU A 8 -3.62 7.79 4.13
CA LEU A 8 -3.51 6.41 3.68
C LEU A 8 -4.82 5.92 3.03
N ALA A 9 -5.96 6.14 3.68
CA ALA A 9 -7.28 5.76 3.17
C ALA A 9 -7.58 6.44 1.82
N ARG A 10 -7.23 7.72 1.66
CA ARG A 10 -7.41 8.44 0.39
C ARG A 10 -6.59 7.86 -0.75
N ILE A 11 -5.35 7.42 -0.49
CA ILE A 11 -4.50 6.77 -1.50
C ILE A 11 -5.15 5.45 -1.96
N ILE A 12 -5.58 4.63 -1.01
CA ILE A 12 -6.24 3.35 -1.28
C ILE A 12 -7.52 3.56 -2.08
N GLN A 13 -8.38 4.47 -1.64
CA GLN A 13 -9.64 4.78 -2.32
C GLN A 13 -9.43 5.32 -3.74
N ALA A 14 -8.36 6.08 -3.97
CA ALA A 14 -8.01 6.51 -5.32
C ALA A 14 -7.63 5.33 -6.23
N GLU A 15 -6.95 4.31 -5.70
CA GLU A 15 -6.63 3.10 -6.45
C GLU A 15 -7.88 2.24 -6.70
N PHE A 16 -8.80 2.17 -5.75
CA PHE A 16 -10.06 1.41 -5.89
C PHE A 16 -11.00 1.96 -6.97
N LYS A 17 -10.89 3.25 -7.31
CA LYS A 17 -11.64 3.85 -8.41
C LYS A 17 -11.15 3.38 -9.78
N LYS A 18 -9.99 2.73 -9.87
CA LYS A 18 -9.48 2.21 -11.13
C LYS A 18 -10.21 0.92 -11.54
N PRO A 19 -10.31 0.64 -12.86
CA PRO A 19 -10.89 -0.61 -13.36
C PRO A 19 -10.20 -1.85 -12.80
N LYS A 20 -8.88 -1.78 -12.60
CA LYS A 20 -8.04 -2.84 -12.00
C LYS A 20 -7.18 -2.22 -10.90
N PRO A 21 -7.63 -2.26 -9.64
CA PRO A 21 -6.85 -1.77 -8.50
C PRO A 21 -5.57 -2.61 -8.35
N ASN A 22 -4.44 -1.96 -8.05
CA ASN A 22 -3.16 -2.62 -7.92
C ASN A 22 -2.48 -2.21 -6.60
N GLY A 23 -2.25 -3.18 -5.72
CA GLY A 23 -1.69 -2.89 -4.41
C GLY A 23 -0.20 -2.54 -4.45
N HIS A 24 0.55 -3.05 -5.43
CA HIS A 24 1.94 -2.64 -5.65
C HIS A 24 2.04 -1.15 -6.03
N LYS A 25 1.09 -0.64 -6.84
CA LYS A 25 1.00 0.80 -7.15
C LYS A 25 0.73 1.64 -5.91
N VAL A 26 -0.06 1.14 -4.96
CA VAL A 26 -0.28 1.80 -3.67
C VAL A 26 1.03 1.88 -2.87
N LEU A 27 1.80 0.80 -2.78
CA LEU A 27 3.10 0.79 -2.10
C LEU A 27 4.08 1.81 -2.70
N ILE A 28 4.18 1.88 -4.04
CA ILE A 28 5.03 2.87 -4.72
C ILE A 28 4.59 4.30 -4.39
N GLN A 29 3.28 4.57 -4.35
CA GLN A 29 2.78 5.90 -3.96
C GLN A 29 3.10 6.22 -2.50
N LEU A 30 3.01 5.24 -1.61
CA LEU A 30 3.40 5.41 -0.20
C LEU A 30 4.88 5.76 -0.06
N ASN A 31 5.77 5.12 -0.83
CA ASN A 31 7.20 5.44 -0.85
C ASN A 31 7.46 6.89 -1.26
N LYS A 32 6.78 7.35 -2.31
CA LYS A 32 6.87 8.75 -2.75
C LYS A 32 6.44 9.72 -1.64
N VAL A 33 5.38 9.41 -0.89
CA VAL A 33 4.91 10.23 0.24
C VAL A 33 5.91 10.23 1.40
N LEU A 34 6.64 9.14 1.61
CA LEU A 34 7.70 9.03 2.61
C LEU A 34 9.03 9.66 2.17
N GLY A 35 9.14 10.11 0.92
CA GLY A 35 10.40 10.61 0.35
C GLY A 35 11.40 9.50 -0.01
N VAL A 36 10.95 8.25 -0.08
CA VAL A 36 11.77 7.11 -0.47
C VAL A 36 11.78 7.00 -1.99
N THR A 37 12.94 7.23 -2.60
CA THR A 37 13.14 7.17 -4.06
C THR A 37 13.37 5.75 -4.57
N SER A 38 13.88 4.85 -3.72
CA SER A 38 14.05 3.44 -4.06
C SER A 38 12.70 2.70 -4.08
N GLN A 39 12.47 1.94 -5.15
CA GLN A 39 11.32 1.04 -5.29
C GLN A 39 11.59 -0.34 -4.68
N ASP A 40 12.85 -0.65 -4.38
CA ASP A 40 13.29 -1.98 -3.95
C ASP A 40 12.54 -2.46 -2.71
N HIS A 41 12.25 -1.56 -1.77
CA HIS A 41 11.53 -1.93 -0.56
C HIS A 41 10.03 -2.20 -0.81
N ALA A 42 9.40 -1.50 -1.77
CA ALA A 42 8.03 -1.85 -2.19
C ALA A 42 8.02 -3.21 -2.90
N ASP A 43 9.01 -3.46 -3.76
CA ASP A 43 9.15 -4.72 -4.51
C ASP A 43 9.43 -5.91 -3.59
N GLN A 44 10.36 -5.76 -2.65
CA GLN A 44 10.71 -6.78 -1.66
C GLN A 44 9.55 -7.09 -0.74
N TRP A 45 8.84 -6.07 -0.26
CA TRP A 45 7.71 -6.28 0.63
C TRP A 45 6.53 -6.94 -0.09
N TYR A 46 6.28 -6.54 -1.34
CA TYR A 46 5.22 -7.12 -2.17
C TYR A 46 5.55 -8.58 -2.56
N SER A 47 6.80 -8.89 -2.89
CA SER A 47 7.24 -10.25 -3.27
C SER A 47 7.34 -11.23 -2.09
N LYS A 48 7.62 -10.78 -0.86
CA LYS A 48 7.67 -11.62 0.35
C LYS A 48 6.26 -12.02 0.84
N LEU A 49 5.59 -12.93 0.13
CA LEU A 49 4.34 -13.62 0.53
C LEU A 49 3.10 -12.72 0.72
N HIS A 50 3.20 -11.41 0.48
CA HIS A 50 2.08 -10.47 0.63
C HIS A 50 1.35 -10.17 -0.67
N SER A 51 1.94 -10.42 -1.85
CA SER A 51 1.34 -10.11 -3.16
C SER A 51 -0.06 -10.70 -3.33
N VAL A 52 -0.24 -12.00 -3.12
CA VAL A 52 -1.55 -12.67 -3.27
C VAL A 52 -2.60 -12.08 -2.34
N LYS A 53 -2.24 -11.82 -1.08
CA LYS A 53 -3.15 -11.26 -0.09
C LYS A 53 -3.51 -9.81 -0.41
N VAL A 54 -2.52 -9.02 -0.81
CA VAL A 54 -2.69 -7.61 -1.20
C VAL A 54 -3.57 -7.53 -2.44
N ASP A 55 -3.29 -8.31 -3.48
CA ASP A 55 -4.06 -8.29 -4.72
C ASP A 55 -5.50 -8.71 -4.49
N LYS A 56 -5.72 -9.72 -3.65
CA LYS A 56 -7.08 -10.12 -3.23
C LYS A 56 -7.81 -8.98 -2.55
N ILE A 57 -7.21 -8.36 -1.52
CA ILE A 57 -7.80 -7.21 -0.82
C ILE A 57 -8.12 -6.06 -1.79
N MET A 58 -7.23 -5.81 -2.75
CA MET A 58 -7.41 -4.76 -3.75
C MET A 58 -8.51 -5.09 -4.76
N ALA A 59 -8.63 -6.35 -5.16
CA ALA A 59 -9.70 -6.84 -6.03
C ALA A 59 -11.07 -6.80 -5.34
N ASP A 60 -11.11 -7.20 -4.06
CA ASP A 60 -12.30 -7.19 -3.21
C ASP A 60 -12.71 -5.76 -2.81
N ARG A 61 -11.84 -4.76 -3.05
CA ARG A 61 -12.03 -3.34 -2.70
C ARG A 61 -12.36 -3.12 -1.22
N ASP A 62 -11.80 -3.98 -0.36
CA ASP A 62 -11.97 -3.89 1.09
C ASP A 62 -11.05 -2.78 1.63
N VAL A 63 -11.65 -1.62 1.95
CA VAL A 63 -10.92 -0.44 2.42
C VAL A 63 -10.28 -0.71 3.77
N GLU A 64 -10.97 -1.38 4.69
CA GLU A 64 -10.47 -1.62 6.04
C GLU A 64 -9.29 -2.59 6.00
N ALA A 65 -9.42 -3.71 5.29
CA ALA A 65 -8.34 -4.67 5.12
C ALA A 65 -7.14 -4.05 4.40
N ALA A 66 -7.38 -3.19 3.40
CA ALA A 66 -6.33 -2.45 2.71
C ALA A 66 -5.59 -1.49 3.66
N VAL A 67 -6.32 -0.73 4.48
CA VAL A 67 -5.70 0.17 5.47
C VAL A 67 -4.84 -0.61 6.45
N VAL A 68 -5.32 -1.75 6.96
CA VAL A 68 -4.56 -2.61 7.88
C VAL A 68 -3.27 -3.13 7.23
N ILE A 69 -3.35 -3.63 5.99
CA ILE A 69 -2.19 -4.23 5.34
C ILE A 69 -1.14 -3.17 4.96
N PHE A 70 -1.55 -2.02 4.41
CA PHE A 70 -0.62 -0.95 4.07
C PHE A 70 -0.07 -0.23 5.31
N ARG A 71 -0.79 -0.24 6.44
CA ARG A 71 -0.23 0.23 7.71
C ARG A 71 0.92 -0.67 8.19
N LYS A 72 0.81 -2.00 8.04
CA LYS A 72 1.92 -2.91 8.37
C LYS A 72 3.16 -2.62 7.52
N TYR A 73 2.97 -2.29 6.25
CA TYR A 73 4.06 -1.82 5.39
C TYR A 73 4.74 -0.56 5.94
N LEU A 74 3.96 0.45 6.31
CA LEU A 74 4.50 1.70 6.88
C LEU A 74 5.20 1.48 8.23
N GLN A 75 4.76 0.51 9.04
CA GLN A 75 5.43 0.15 10.29
C GLN A 75 6.79 -0.52 10.05
N ALA A 76 6.93 -1.32 9.00
CA ALA A 76 8.21 -1.92 8.63
C ALA A 76 9.28 -0.87 8.26
N TYR A 77 8.86 0.30 7.77
CA TYR A 77 9.73 1.44 7.45
C TYR A 77 10.18 2.27 8.66
N SER A 78 9.51 2.16 9.81
CA SER A 78 9.76 3.02 10.97
C SER A 78 10.68 2.36 12.01
N LYS A 79 11.27 1.20 11.68
CA LYS A 79 12.31 0.52 12.47
C LYS A 79 13.68 0.82 11.89
#